data_AF-A0A6D0ICK6-F1
#
_entry.id   AF-A0A6D0ICK6-F1
#
_cell.length_a   1.000
_cell.length_b   1.000
_cell.length_c   1.000
_cell.angle_alpha   90.00
_cell.angle_beta   90.00
_cell.angle_gamma   90.00
#
_symmetry.space_group_name_H-M   'P 1'
#
loop_
_entity.id
_entity.type
_entity.pdbx_description
1 polymer ?
#
loop_
_entity_poly.entity_id
_entity_poly.type
_entity_poly.pdbx_seq_one_letter_code
_entity_poly.pdbx_strand_id
1 'polypeptide(L)'
;MGKGSKERRLPIGRNAVAWIEHWLDLRDLFGSEDDALFLSKLGKRISARNVQKRFAEWGIKQGLNNHVHPHKLRHSFATHMLESSGDLRGVQELLGHANLSTTQIYTHLDFQHLASVYDAAHPRAKRGK
;
A
#
# COMPACT_ATOMS: atom_id res chain seq x y z
N MET A 1 18.31 3.18 -4.08
CA MET A 1 17.81 3.52 -5.43
C MET A 1 17.06 2.31 -5.98
N GLY A 2 15.75 2.40 -6.23
CA GLY A 2 14.96 1.30 -6.80
C GLY A 2 15.21 1.15 -8.31
N LYS A 3 15.09 -0.08 -8.83
CA LYS A 3 15.28 -0.42 -10.25
C LYS A 3 14.33 0.41 -11.14
N GLY A 4 14.89 1.36 -11.87
CA GLY A 4 14.21 2.15 -12.91
C GLY A 4 14.04 3.65 -12.66
N SER A 5 14.43 4.19 -11.49
CA SER A 5 14.44 5.64 -11.18
C SER A 5 13.20 6.45 -11.64
N LYS A 6 12.02 5.84 -11.68
CA LYS A 6 10.78 6.54 -12.05
C LYS A 6 10.20 7.22 -10.84
N GLU A 7 10.26 8.54 -10.81
CA GLU A 7 9.54 9.36 -9.84
C GLU A 7 8.03 9.24 -10.04
N ARG A 8 7.28 9.26 -8.93
CA ARG A 8 5.83 9.20 -8.92
C ARG A 8 5.29 10.08 -7.81
N ARG A 9 4.18 10.75 -8.07
CA ARG A 9 3.40 11.45 -7.06
C ARG A 9 2.31 10.51 -6.57
N LEU A 10 2.21 10.36 -5.24
CA LEU A 10 1.19 9.53 -4.61
C LEU A 10 0.39 10.38 -3.63
N PRO A 11 -0.95 10.41 -3.73
CA PRO A 11 -1.75 11.02 -2.68
C PRO A 11 -1.57 10.22 -1.40
N ILE A 12 -1.38 10.93 -0.29
CA ILE A 12 -1.32 10.37 1.05
C ILE A 12 -2.55 10.80 1.84
N GLY A 13 -3.09 9.90 2.65
CA GLY A 13 -4.28 10.19 3.47
C GLY A 13 -3.99 11.21 4.56
N ARG A 14 -5.02 11.97 4.98
CA ARG A 14 -4.91 13.01 6.02
C ARG A 14 -4.30 12.50 7.32
N ASN A 15 -4.64 11.27 7.74
CA ASN A 15 -4.04 10.66 8.92
C ASN A 15 -2.53 10.44 8.75
N ALA A 16 -2.08 10.03 7.56
CA ALA A 16 -0.64 9.85 7.31
C ALA A 16 0.09 11.19 7.35
N VAL A 17 -0.52 12.26 6.81
CA VAL A 17 0.02 13.63 6.90
C VAL A 17 0.20 14.05 8.36
N ALA A 18 -0.85 13.94 9.17
CA ALA A 18 -0.81 14.33 10.58
C ALA A 18 0.29 13.60 11.38
N TRP A 19 0.46 12.29 11.14
CA TRP A 19 1.51 11.51 11.80
C TRP A 19 2.92 11.81 11.26
N ILE A 20 3.05 12.22 9.99
CA ILE A 20 4.32 12.68 9.44
C ILE A 20 4.71 14.02 10.06
N GLU A 21 3.78 14.96 10.18
CA GLU A 21 4.02 16.26 10.83
C GLU A 21 4.48 16.07 12.28
N HIS A 22 3.75 15.28 13.07
CA HIS A 22 4.16 14.94 14.44
C HIS A 22 5.53 14.23 14.49
N TRP A 23 5.86 13.41 13.49
CA TRP A 23 7.18 12.78 13.40
C TRP A 23 8.28 13.80 13.10
N LEU A 24 8.02 14.78 12.23
CA LEU A 24 8.99 15.82 11.88
C LEU A 24 9.39 16.65 13.11
N ASP A 25 8.45 16.96 14.00
CA ASP A 25 8.72 17.65 15.27
C ASP A 25 9.69 16.88 16.18
N LEU A 26 9.66 15.54 16.12
CA LEU A 26 10.52 14.66 16.91
C LEU A 26 11.82 14.28 16.19
N ARG A 27 11.85 14.39 14.86
CA ARG A 27 12.94 13.89 14.01
C ARG A 27 14.28 14.53 14.37
N ASP A 28 14.27 15.83 14.68
CA ASP A 28 15.48 16.59 14.96
C ASP A 28 16.18 16.16 16.25
N LEU A 29 15.44 15.53 17.18
CA LEU A 29 15.99 14.95 18.41
C LEU A 29 16.96 13.80 18.15
N PHE A 30 16.92 13.18 16.97
CA PHE A 30 17.77 12.03 16.62
C PHE A 30 19.06 12.42 15.92
N GLY A 31 19.31 13.70 15.64
CA GLY A 31 20.53 14.18 15.00
C GLY A 31 20.72 13.61 13.59
N SER A 32 19.92 14.07 12.62
CA SER A 32 19.93 13.47 11.28
C SER A 32 21.26 13.71 10.55
N GLU A 33 21.93 12.63 10.15
CA GLU A 33 23.13 12.70 9.32
C GLU A 33 22.81 13.00 7.83
N ASP A 34 21.57 12.75 7.38
CA ASP A 34 21.10 12.95 6.01
C ASP A 34 19.64 13.45 5.93
N ASP A 35 19.19 13.77 4.71
CA ASP A 35 17.81 14.21 4.40
C ASP A 35 16.78 13.05 4.42
N ALA A 36 17.06 11.92 5.09
CA ALA A 36 16.08 10.85 5.19
C ALA A 36 14.87 11.28 6.03
N LEU A 37 13.66 11.11 5.49
CA LEU A 37 12.43 11.37 6.24
C LEU A 37 12.35 10.51 7.51
N PHE A 38 12.64 9.21 7.41
CA PHE A 38 12.58 8.28 8.54
C PHE A 38 13.97 7.83 8.98
N LEU A 39 14.22 8.01 10.27
CA LEU A 39 15.49 7.72 10.91
C LEU A 39 15.39 6.50 11.84
N SER A 40 16.54 5.86 12.04
CA SER A 40 16.76 4.90 13.12
C SER A 40 17.08 5.63 14.43
N LYS A 41 17.14 4.89 15.53
CA LYS A 41 17.56 5.44 16.84
C LYS A 41 18.97 6.05 16.84
N LEU A 42 19.78 5.74 15.82
CA LEU A 42 21.16 6.22 15.67
C LEU A 42 21.24 7.45 14.75
N GLY A 43 20.12 8.08 14.38
CA GLY A 43 20.12 9.26 13.49
C GLY A 43 20.33 8.95 12.00
N LYS A 44 20.57 7.69 11.64
CA LYS A 44 20.76 7.22 10.26
C LYS A 44 19.45 6.80 9.60
N ARG A 45 19.36 6.88 8.26
CA ARG A 45 18.25 6.33 7.47
C ARG A 45 17.82 4.93 7.93
N ILE A 46 16.51 4.75 8.15
CA ILE A 46 15.97 3.45 8.57
C ILE A 46 16.17 2.38 7.49
N SER A 47 16.59 1.17 7.90
CA SER A 47 16.73 0.03 7.00
C SER A 47 15.41 -0.73 6.82
N ALA A 48 15.24 -1.42 5.68
CA ALA A 48 14.07 -2.28 5.43
C ALA A 48 13.88 -3.35 6.52
N ARG A 49 14.99 -3.92 7.02
CA ARG A 49 14.96 -4.90 8.13
C ARG A 49 14.46 -4.28 9.43
N ASN A 50 14.81 -3.03 9.72
CA ASN A 50 14.29 -2.30 10.88
C ASN A 50 12.78 -2.08 10.75
N VAL A 51 12.31 -1.65 9.58
CA VAL A 51 10.87 -1.51 9.32
C VAL A 51 10.15 -2.83 9.55
N GLN A 52 10.62 -3.94 8.94
CA GLN A 52 10.04 -5.27 9.15
C GLN A 52 9.99 -5.67 10.63
N LYS A 53 11.08 -5.44 11.38
CA LYS A 53 11.13 -5.72 12.82
C LYS A 53 10.08 -4.92 13.59
N ARG A 54 9.89 -3.64 13.27
CA ARG A 54 8.85 -2.80 13.90
C ARG A 54 7.44 -3.32 13.62
N PHE A 55 7.17 -3.74 12.39
CA PHE A 55 5.88 -4.36 12.05
C PHE A 55 5.62 -5.64 12.85
N ALA A 56 6.62 -6.50 12.99
CA ALA A 56 6.52 -7.70 13.80
C ALA A 56 6.25 -7.38 15.29
N GLU A 57 7.01 -6.41 15.85
CA GLU A 57 6.83 -5.94 17.24
C GLU A 57 5.40 -5.43 17.48
N TRP A 58 4.87 -4.61 16.57
CA TRP A 58 3.51 -4.08 16.67
C TRP A 58 2.44 -5.15 16.45
N GLY A 59 2.68 -6.13 15.58
CA GLY A 59 1.76 -7.25 15.39
C GLY A 59 1.52 -8.03 16.68
N ILE A 60 2.61 -8.32 17.42
CA ILE A 60 2.52 -8.99 18.72
C ILE A 60 1.78 -8.11 19.74
N LYS A 61 2.13 -6.81 19.82
CA LYS A 61 1.50 -5.86 20.76
C LYS A 61 -0.01 -5.70 20.54
N GLN A 62 -0.46 -5.83 19.31
CA GLN A 62 -1.88 -5.73 18.94
C GLN A 62 -2.62 -7.08 19.01
N GLY A 63 -1.96 -8.14 19.50
CA GLY A 63 -2.57 -9.47 19.61
C GLY A 63 -2.87 -10.13 18.27
N LEU A 64 -2.17 -9.75 17.20
CA LEU A 64 -2.40 -10.33 15.89
C LEU A 64 -1.76 -11.72 15.80
N ASN A 65 -2.59 -12.74 15.60
CA ASN A 65 -2.14 -14.13 15.43
C ASN A 65 -1.25 -14.33 14.19
N ASN A 66 -1.36 -13.44 13.20
CA ASN A 66 -0.60 -13.53 11.96
C ASN A 66 0.57 -12.54 11.95
N HIS A 67 1.74 -13.02 11.55
CA HIS A 67 2.93 -12.17 11.38
C HIS A 67 2.65 -11.05 10.37
N VAL A 68 2.72 -9.80 10.83
CA VAL A 68 2.53 -8.60 10.01
C VAL A 68 3.87 -8.13 9.46
N HIS A 69 3.92 -7.85 8.17
CA HIS A 69 5.07 -7.27 7.49
C HIS A 69 4.60 -6.32 6.37
N PRO A 70 5.45 -5.42 5.85
CA PRO A 70 5.05 -4.39 4.88
C PRO A 70 4.27 -4.91 3.66
N HIS A 71 4.65 -6.05 3.10
CA HIS A 71 3.94 -6.63 1.95
C HIS A 71 2.49 -7.05 2.26
N LYS A 72 2.19 -7.53 3.48
CA LYS A 72 0.83 -7.90 3.88
C LYS A 72 -0.03 -6.67 4.06
N LEU A 73 0.50 -5.62 4.72
CA LEU A 73 -0.22 -4.35 4.85
C LEU A 73 -0.56 -3.76 3.48
N ARG A 74 0.40 -3.77 2.55
CA ARG A 74 0.20 -3.30 1.18
C ARG A 74 -0.90 -4.10 0.46
N HIS A 75 -0.91 -5.43 0.62
CA HIS A 75 -1.93 -6.28 0.03
C HIS A 75 -3.31 -5.97 0.62
N SER A 76 -3.44 -5.91 1.95
CA SER A 76 -4.71 -5.57 2.61
C SER A 76 -5.24 -4.20 2.19
N PHE A 77 -4.37 -3.19 2.10
CA PHE A 77 -4.73 -1.85 1.61
C PHE A 77 -5.26 -1.89 0.18
N ALA A 78 -4.56 -2.60 -0.71
CA ALA A 78 -4.94 -2.71 -2.11
C ALA A 78 -6.29 -3.42 -2.29
N THR A 79 -6.48 -4.56 -1.60
CA THR A 79 -7.73 -5.31 -1.62
C THR A 79 -8.89 -4.46 -1.10
N HIS A 80 -8.73 -3.82 0.06
CA HIS A 80 -9.76 -2.95 0.64
C HIS A 80 -10.11 -1.76 -0.26
N MET A 81 -9.11 -1.16 -0.90
CA MET A 81 -9.35 -0.06 -1.83
C MET A 81 -10.07 -0.52 -3.10
N LEU A 82 -9.72 -1.70 -3.63
CA LEU A 82 -10.39 -2.29 -4.79
C LEU A 82 -11.85 -2.63 -4.47
N GLU A 83 -12.10 -3.24 -3.32
CA GLU A 83 -13.46 -3.59 -2.86
C GLU A 83 -14.34 -2.35 -2.65
N SER A 84 -13.76 -1.23 -2.17
CA SER A 84 -14.52 0.00 -1.91
C SER A 84 -14.70 0.91 -3.12
N SER A 85 -13.79 0.88 -4.10
CA SER A 85 -13.84 1.78 -5.27
C SER A 85 -14.31 1.10 -6.56
N GLY A 86 -14.12 -0.21 -6.70
CA GLY A 86 -14.30 -0.95 -7.96
C GLY A 86 -13.27 -0.58 -9.05
N ASP A 87 -12.41 0.42 -8.85
CA ASP A 87 -11.49 0.92 -9.87
C ASP A 87 -10.10 0.29 -9.72
N LEU A 88 -9.89 -0.82 -10.44
CA LEU A 88 -8.61 -1.50 -10.50
C LEU A 88 -7.48 -0.61 -11.04
N ARG A 89 -7.78 0.31 -11.96
CA ARG A 89 -6.77 1.14 -12.60
C ARG A 89 -6.29 2.23 -11.64
N GLY A 90 -7.20 2.87 -10.92
CA GLY A 90 -6.86 3.81 -9.84
C GLY A 90 -6.03 3.16 -8.74
N VAL A 91 -6.37 1.94 -8.32
CA VAL A 91 -5.60 1.18 -7.32
C VAL A 91 -4.20 0.82 -7.84
N GLN A 92 -4.06 0.43 -9.11
CA GLN A 92 -2.77 0.10 -9.72
C GLN A 92 -1.84 1.31 -9.84
N GLU A 93 -2.38 2.46 -10.22
CA GLU A 93 -1.63 3.73 -10.29
C GLU A 93 -1.12 4.13 -8.90
N LEU A 94 -1.96 4.00 -7.86
CA LEU A 94 -1.61 4.28 -6.48
C LEU A 94 -0.56 3.33 -5.90
N LEU A 95 -0.57 2.06 -6.31
CA LEU A 95 0.43 1.09 -5.84
C LEU A 95 1.73 1.18 -6.64
N GLY A 96 1.73 1.80 -7.82
CA GLY A 96 2.96 2.12 -8.54
C GLY A 96 3.59 0.92 -9.26
N HIS A 97 2.79 -0.04 -9.72
CA HIS A 97 3.29 -1.15 -10.54
C HIS A 97 3.57 -0.66 -11.97
N ALA A 98 4.85 -0.49 -12.35
CA ALA A 98 5.27 -0.41 -13.76
C ALA A 98 5.52 -1.79 -14.38
N ASN A 99 5.43 -2.87 -13.60
CA ASN A 99 5.67 -4.23 -14.07
C ASN A 99 4.63 -5.18 -13.46
N LEU A 100 3.98 -5.95 -14.33
CA LEU A 100 2.79 -6.77 -14.06
C LEU A 100 3.00 -7.99 -13.15
N SER A 101 4.15 -8.17 -12.51
CA SER A 101 4.51 -9.42 -11.83
C SER A 101 3.92 -9.61 -10.42
N THR A 102 3.17 -8.65 -9.88
CA THR A 102 2.41 -8.81 -8.61
C THR A 102 0.89 -8.63 -8.81
N THR A 103 0.45 -8.61 -10.07
CA THR A 103 -0.94 -8.36 -10.48
C THR A 103 -1.84 -9.60 -10.42
N GLN A 104 -1.25 -10.79 -10.24
CA GLN A 104 -1.97 -12.06 -10.28
C GLN A 104 -2.98 -12.26 -9.14
N ILE A 105 -2.77 -11.58 -8.00
CA ILE A 105 -3.74 -11.63 -6.89
C ILE A 105 -4.97 -10.77 -7.22
N TYR A 106 -4.82 -9.69 -7.99
CA TYR A 106 -5.93 -8.79 -8.33
C TYR A 106 -6.81 -9.32 -9.47
N THR A 107 -6.28 -10.20 -10.33
CA THR A 107 -7.08 -10.87 -11.38
C THR A 107 -8.21 -11.74 -10.83
N HIS A 108 -8.12 -12.22 -9.59
CA HIS A 108 -9.20 -13.03 -9.02
C HIS A 108 -10.38 -12.19 -8.51
N LEU A 109 -10.11 -10.98 -8.02
CA LEU A 109 -11.12 -9.99 -7.62
C LEU A 109 -11.78 -9.34 -8.85
N ASP A 110 -11.03 -9.22 -9.94
CA ASP A 110 -11.48 -8.68 -11.23
C ASP A 110 -12.61 -9.51 -11.86
N PHE A 111 -12.65 -10.84 -11.70
CA PHE A 111 -13.69 -11.68 -12.31
C PHE A 111 -15.11 -11.34 -11.85
N GLN A 112 -15.31 -11.02 -10.57
CA GLN A 112 -16.64 -10.65 -10.06
C GLN A 112 -17.05 -9.25 -10.53
N HIS A 113 -16.10 -8.32 -10.57
CA HIS A 113 -16.37 -6.96 -11.04
C HIS A 113 -16.58 -6.91 -12.56
N LEU A 114 -15.71 -7.55 -13.35
CA LEU A 114 -15.89 -7.73 -14.80
C LEU A 114 -17.17 -8.47 -15.14
N ALA A 115 -17.56 -9.50 -14.39
CA ALA A 115 -18.84 -10.17 -14.59
C ALA A 115 -20.01 -9.18 -14.37
N SER A 116 -19.97 -8.38 -13.30
CA SER A 116 -21.03 -7.39 -13.05
C SER A 116 -21.09 -6.25 -14.07
N VAL A 117 -19.94 -5.76 -14.55
CA VAL A 117 -19.86 -4.72 -15.58
C VAL A 117 -20.28 -5.28 -16.93
N TYR A 118 -19.89 -6.51 -17.25
CA TYR A 118 -20.35 -7.22 -18.44
C TYR A 118 -21.87 -7.42 -18.39
N ASP A 119 -22.42 -7.92 -17.28
CA ASP A 119 -23.87 -8.11 -17.12
C ASP A 119 -24.65 -6.79 -17.21
N ALA A 120 -24.08 -5.69 -16.73
CA ALA A 120 -24.70 -4.37 -16.77
C ALA A 120 -24.63 -3.70 -18.16
N ALA A 121 -23.52 -3.90 -18.90
CA ALA A 121 -23.26 -3.21 -20.17
C ALA A 121 -23.59 -4.05 -21.41
N HIS A 122 -23.76 -5.37 -21.30
CA HIS A 122 -23.93 -6.23 -22.47
C HIS A 122 -25.42 -6.36 -22.87
N PRO A 123 -25.81 -5.97 -24.11
CA PRO A 123 -27.21 -5.97 -24.57
C PRO A 123 -27.86 -7.35 -24.63
N ARG A 124 -27.09 -8.43 -24.46
CA ARG A 124 -27.56 -9.83 -24.41
C ARG A 124 -27.72 -10.42 -23.00
N ALA A 125 -27.28 -9.73 -21.94
CA ALA A 125 -27.41 -10.23 -20.55
C ALA A 125 -28.87 -10.29 -20.06
N LYS A 126 -29.79 -9.51 -20.68
CA LYS A 126 -31.22 -9.49 -20.35
C LYS A 126 -32.06 -10.60 -21.01
N ARG A 127 -31.49 -11.47 -21.85
CA ARG A 127 -32.26 -12.53 -22.50
C ARG A 127 -32.24 -13.79 -21.64
N GLY A 128 -33.04 -13.76 -20.58
CA GLY A 128 -33.36 -14.92 -19.76
C GLY A 128 -33.95 -16.06 -20.60
N LYS A 129 -33.70 -17.27 -20.14
CA LYS A 129 -34.56 -18.42 -20.39
C LYS A 129 -35.47 -18.60 -19.19
#